data_AF-A0A957EL90-F1
#
_entry.id   AF-A0A957EL90-F1
#
_cell.length_a   1.000
_cell.length_b   1.000
_cell.length_c   1.000
_cell.angle_alpha   90.00
_cell.angle_beta   90.00
_cell.angle_gamma   90.00
#
_symmetry.space_group_name_H-M   'P 1'
#
loop_
_entity.id
_entity.type
_entity.pdbx_description
1 polymer ?
#
loop_
_entity_poly.entity_id
_entity_poly.type
_entity_poly.pdbx_seq_one_letter_code
_entity_poly.pdbx_strand_id
1 'polypeptide(L)'
;MPQEQSHESSLRGSADNSAEPRFLVIGQVLKPHGVRGEMRVIPHTDTPERFEWLETVYIGESNPQQVAVESVRFHKNWILLKLVGYDDRDA
;
A
#
# COMPACT_ATOMS: atom_id res chain seq x y z
N MET A 1 -53.83 -27.10 -15.27
CA MET A 1 -54.24 -26.90 -13.87
C MET A 1 -53.84 -28.14 -13.09
N PRO A 2 -53.20 -28.07 -11.91
CA PRO A 2 -52.70 -26.91 -11.13
C PRO A 2 -51.14 -26.92 -11.04
N GLN A 3 -50.34 -25.85 -10.96
CA GLN A 3 -50.35 -24.58 -10.19
C GLN A 3 -50.46 -24.76 -8.68
N GLU A 4 -49.35 -24.67 -7.98
CA GLU A 4 -49.22 -24.06 -6.64
C GLU A 4 -47.69 -23.99 -6.37
N GLN A 5 -47.03 -22.83 -6.46
CA GLN A 5 -46.80 -21.84 -5.38
C GLN A 5 -46.06 -22.49 -4.20
N SER A 6 -45.02 -21.95 -3.57
CA SER A 6 -44.67 -20.60 -3.13
C SER A 6 -43.37 -20.80 -2.32
N HIS A 7 -42.41 -19.90 -2.28
CA HIS A 7 -42.26 -18.85 -1.26
C HIS A 7 -40.87 -18.23 -1.54
N GLU A 8 -40.74 -16.94 -1.82
CA GLU A 8 -40.74 -15.82 -0.87
C GLU A 8 -39.37 -15.56 -0.24
N SER A 9 -38.96 -14.29 -0.36
CA SER A 9 -37.90 -13.62 0.40
C SER A 9 -36.47 -14.03 0.05
N SER A 10 -35.53 -13.14 -0.23
CA SER A 10 -35.30 -11.85 0.41
C SER A 10 -34.32 -11.04 -0.42
N LEU A 11 -34.46 -9.72 -0.37
CA LEU A 11 -33.39 -8.76 -0.62
C LEU A 11 -32.04 -9.25 -0.05
N ARG A 12 -30.97 -9.25 -0.84
CA ARG A 12 -29.63 -8.78 -0.41
C ARG A 12 -28.66 -8.79 -1.59
N GLY A 13 -28.04 -7.65 -1.81
CA GLY A 13 -26.97 -7.48 -2.77
C GLY A 13 -27.41 -6.75 -4.02
N SER A 14 -27.86 -5.50 -3.88
CA SER A 14 -27.40 -4.51 -4.85
C SER A 14 -25.89 -4.62 -4.83
N ALA A 15 -25.28 -5.19 -5.87
CA ALA A 15 -23.86 -5.06 -6.11
C ALA A 15 -23.64 -3.59 -6.46
N ASP A 16 -23.67 -2.74 -5.44
CA ASP A 16 -22.80 -1.58 -5.47
C ASP A 16 -21.42 -2.20 -5.63
N ASN A 17 -20.88 -2.05 -6.83
CA ASN A 17 -19.57 -2.50 -7.21
C ASN A 17 -18.60 -1.56 -6.49
N SER A 18 -18.56 -1.65 -5.16
CA SER A 18 -17.74 -0.82 -4.29
C SER A 18 -16.32 -1.29 -4.52
N ALA A 19 -15.68 -0.65 -5.50
CA ALA A 19 -14.35 -0.88 -6.02
C ALA A 19 -13.43 -1.49 -4.97
N GLU A 20 -13.01 -2.74 -5.21
CA GLU A 20 -11.94 -3.34 -4.43
C GLU A 20 -10.76 -2.34 -4.40
N PRO A 21 -10.17 -2.07 -3.23
CA PRO A 21 -9.08 -1.11 -3.14
C PRO A 21 -7.92 -1.62 -3.98
N ARG A 22 -7.61 -0.90 -5.06
CA ARG A 22 -6.54 -1.25 -6.01
C ARG A 22 -5.14 -1.27 -5.37
N PHE A 23 -4.98 -0.57 -4.24
CA PHE A 23 -3.73 -0.47 -3.51
C PHE A 23 -3.97 -0.63 -2.00
N LEU A 24 -2.98 -1.18 -1.31
CA LEU A 24 -2.96 -1.30 0.15
C LEU A 24 -1.81 -0.45 0.71
N VAL A 25 -2.12 0.40 1.69
CA VAL A 25 -1.10 1.19 2.38
C VAL A 25 -0.32 0.30 3.34
N ILE A 26 0.98 0.16 3.11
CA ILE A 26 1.88 -0.66 3.95
C ILE A 26 2.72 0.17 4.92
N GLY A 27 2.75 1.50 4.78
CA GLY A 27 3.49 2.40 5.63
C GLY A 27 3.33 3.87 5.24
N GLN A 28 3.84 4.74 6.10
CA GLN A 28 3.78 6.19 5.93
C GLN A 28 5.20 6.79 5.89
N VAL A 29 5.48 7.61 4.87
CA VAL A 29 6.71 8.39 4.79
C VAL A 29 6.67 9.53 5.81
N LEU A 30 7.73 9.67 6.61
CA LEU A 30 7.85 10.72 7.62
C LEU A 30 8.71 11.90 7.16
N LYS A 31 9.98 11.63 6.86
CA LYS A 31 10.97 12.65 6.55
C LYS A 31 12.17 12.06 5.81
N PRO A 32 12.90 12.90 5.04
CA PRO A 32 14.19 12.52 4.47
C PRO A 32 15.20 12.10 5.56
N HIS A 33 16.15 11.26 5.16
CA HIS A 33 17.22 10.75 6.00
C HIS A 33 18.59 10.86 5.30
N GLY A 34 19.47 11.67 5.87
CA GLY A 34 20.82 11.87 5.34
C GLY A 34 20.82 12.65 4.02
N VAL A 35 21.87 12.42 3.22
CA VAL A 35 22.12 13.11 1.94
C VAL A 35 22.08 12.17 0.74
N ARG A 36 21.72 10.90 0.95
CA ARG A 36 21.74 9.83 -0.07
C ARG A 36 20.34 9.43 -0.55
N GLY A 37 19.35 10.31 -0.34
CA GLY A 37 17.96 10.08 -0.73
C GLY A 37 17.22 8.96 0.02
N GLU A 38 17.74 8.52 1.17
CA GLU A 38 16.97 7.63 2.04
C GLU A 38 15.83 8.40 2.72
N MET A 39 14.72 7.73 3.02
CA MET A 39 13.60 8.32 3.74
C MET A 39 13.09 7.39 4.84
N ARG A 40 12.60 7.99 5.93
CA ARG A 40 12.03 7.25 7.05
C ARG A 40 10.59 6.88 6.76
N VAL A 41 10.26 5.61 6.93
CA VAL A 41 8.91 5.06 6.78
C VAL A 41 8.50 4.39 8.09
N ILE A 42 7.32 4.73 8.60
CA ILE A 42 6.67 3.95 9.67
C ILE A 42 5.92 2.80 9.00
N PRO A 43 6.22 1.52 9.31
CA PRO A 43 5.45 0.40 8.79
C PRO A 43 4.05 0.39 9.42
N HIS A 44 3.02 0.19 8.61
CA HIS A 44 1.63 -0.05 9.04
C HIS A 44 1.26 -1.53 8.91
N THR A 45 2.26 -2.40 8.92
CA THR A 45 2.12 -3.85 8.79
C THR A 45 2.74 -4.54 10.00
N ASP A 46 2.13 -5.64 10.42
CA ASP A 46 2.63 -6.49 11.50
C ASP A 46 3.92 -7.24 11.12
N THR A 47 4.30 -7.24 9.84
CA THR A 47 5.53 -7.89 9.33
C THR A 47 6.38 -6.90 8.54
N PRO A 48 7.15 -6.02 9.22
CA PRO A 48 8.01 -5.02 8.58
C PRO A 48 9.08 -5.63 7.65
N GLU A 49 9.51 -6.86 7.91
CA GLU A 49 10.51 -7.60 7.13
C GLU A 49 10.09 -7.74 5.66
N ARG A 50 8.77 -7.70 5.39
CA ARG A 50 8.23 -7.74 4.02
C ARG A 50 8.79 -6.65 3.12
N PHE A 51 9.21 -5.50 3.67
CA PHE A 51 9.80 -4.42 2.89
C PHE A 51 11.09 -4.85 2.16
N GLU A 52 11.86 -5.81 2.70
CA GLU A 52 13.09 -6.31 2.04
C GLU A 52 12.82 -7.04 0.73
N TRP A 53 11.61 -7.56 0.54
CA TRP A 53 11.23 -8.32 -0.64
C TRP A 53 10.48 -7.48 -1.67
N LEU A 54 10.23 -6.20 -1.38
CA LEU A 54 9.54 -5.30 -2.30
C LEU A 54 10.52 -4.81 -3.36
N GLU A 55 10.29 -5.19 -4.62
CA GLU A 55 11.01 -4.63 -5.76
C GLU A 55 10.44 -3.26 -6.17
N THR A 56 9.17 -3.00 -5.86
CA THR A 56 8.44 -1.81 -6.32
C THR A 56 7.39 -1.39 -5.30
N VAL A 57 7.27 -0.07 -5.11
CA VAL A 57 6.27 0.57 -4.25
C VAL A 57 5.48 1.63 -5.01
N TYR A 58 4.31 1.96 -4.48
CA TYR A 58 3.41 2.98 -5.01
C TYR A 58 3.33 4.13 -4.00
N ILE A 59 3.69 5.34 -4.40
CA ILE A 59 3.80 6.50 -3.50
C ILE A 59 2.81 7.59 -3.91
N GLY A 60 1.91 7.97 -3.01
CA GLY A 60 0.92 9.03 -3.21
C GLY A 60 -0.50 8.60 -2.79
N GLU A 61 -1.39 9.57 -2.59
CA GLU A 61 -2.74 9.32 -2.06
C GLU A 61 -3.80 9.07 -3.14
N SER A 62 -3.84 9.89 -4.20
CA SER A 62 -4.91 9.83 -5.23
C SER A 62 -4.47 9.22 -6.56
N ASN A 63 -3.18 9.32 -6.91
CA ASN A 63 -2.61 8.73 -8.12
C ASN A 63 -1.16 8.32 -7.84
N PRO A 64 -0.96 7.17 -7.17
CA PRO A 64 0.35 6.84 -6.65
C PRO A 64 1.33 6.51 -7.79
N GLN A 65 2.54 7.06 -7.68
CA GLN A 65 3.61 6.80 -8.63
C GLN A 65 4.29 5.48 -8.31
N GLN A 66 4.45 4.63 -9.32
CA GLN A 66 5.23 3.41 -9.22
C GLN A 66 6.72 3.75 -9.20
N VAL A 67 7.44 3.27 -8.18
CA VAL A 67 8.88 3.51 -8.01
C VAL A 67 9.57 2.23 -7.56
N ALA A 68 10.72 1.92 -8.16
CA ALA A 68 11.52 0.76 -7.76
C ALA A 68 12.24 1.01 -6.43
N VAL A 69 12.32 -0.01 -5.60
CA VAL A 69 13.05 0.03 -4.33
C VAL A 69 14.53 -0.29 -4.60
N GLU A 70 15.42 0.56 -4.13
CA GLU A 70 16.87 0.33 -4.23
C GLU A 70 17.40 -0.41 -3.00
N SER A 71 17.02 0.04 -1.81
CA SER A 71 17.47 -0.62 -0.57
C SER A 71 16.52 -0.34 0.58
N VAL A 72 16.52 -1.28 1.54
CA VAL A 72 15.73 -1.19 2.77
C VAL A 72 16.65 -1.47 3.94
N ARG A 73 16.60 -0.61 4.96
CA ARG A 73 17.32 -0.84 6.23
C ARG A 73 16.41 -0.59 7.41
N PHE A 74 16.40 -1.50 8.38
CA PHE A 74 15.64 -1.31 9.61
C PHE A 74 16.45 -0.50 10.62
N HIS A 75 15.81 0.49 11.25
CA HIS A 75 16.44 1.29 12.28
C HIS A 75 15.43 1.65 13.39
N LYS A 76 15.55 0.96 14.54
CA LYS A 76 14.65 1.12 15.68
C LYS A 76 13.19 0.85 15.26
N ASN A 77 12.34 1.88 15.28
CA ASN A 77 10.90 1.77 14.99
C ASN A 77 10.54 2.23 13.58
N TRP A 78 11.52 2.50 12.71
CA TRP A 78 11.28 2.93 11.34
C TRP A 78 12.15 2.17 10.35
N ILE A 79 11.71 2.21 9.10
CA ILE A 79 12.40 1.69 7.94
C ILE A 79 13.06 2.87 7.23
N LEU A 80 14.33 2.70 6.86
CA LEU A 80 15.03 3.58 5.93
C LEU A 80 14.85 2.97 4.54
N LEU A 81 14.03 3.62 3.73
CA LEU A 81 13.74 3.20 2.35
C LEU A 81 14.54 4.08 1.40
N LYS A 82 15.26 3.46 0.46
CA LYS A 82 15.88 4.16 -0.68
C LYS A 82 15.16 3.73 -1.96
N LEU A 83 14.88 4.69 -2.82
CA LEU A 83 14.19 4.50 -4.09
C LEU A 83 15.16 4.74 -5.25
N VAL A 84 15.00 3.99 -6.32
CA VAL A 84 15.82 4.15 -7.53
C VAL A 84 15.55 5.53 -8.14
N GLY A 85 16.62 6.29 -8.40
CA GLY A 85 16.55 7.63 -8.99
C GLY A 85 16.39 8.77 -7.99
N TYR A 86 16.28 8.47 -6.69
CA TYR A 86 16.25 9.45 -5.60
C TYR A 86 17.54 9.34 -4.79
N ASP A 87 18.60 10.00 -5.28
CA ASP A 87 19.96 9.87 -4.71
C ASP A 87 20.36 11.02 -3.78
N ASP A 88 19.54 12.08 -3.69
CA ASP A 88 19.77 13.21 -2.82
C ASP A 88 18.53 13.57 -1.98
N ARG A 89 18.67 14.55 -1.09
CA ARG A 89 17.63 14.94 -0.14
C ARG A 89 16.53 15.81 -0.77
N ASP A 90 16.85 16.49 -1.87
CA ASP A 90 16.00 17.52 -2.49
C ASP A 90 15.23 16.98 -3.72
N ALA A 91 15.49 15.72 -4.11
CA ALA A 91 14.81 14.96 -5.15
C ALA A 91 13.34 14.60 -4.84
#